data_AF-A0A381UA75-F1
#
_entry.id   AF-A0A381UA75-F1
#
_cell.length_a   1.000
_cell.length_b   1.000
_cell.length_c   1.000
_cell.angle_alpha   90.00
_cell.angle_beta   90.00
_cell.angle_gamma   90.00
#
_symmetry.space_group_name_H-M   'P 1'
#
loop_
_entity.id
_entity.type
_entity.pdbx_description
1 polymer ?
#
loop_
_entity_poly.entity_id
_entity_poly.type
_entity_poly.pdbx_seq_one_letter_code
_entity_poly.pdbx_strand_id
1 'polypeptide(L)'
;MLRRTGECNQCGECCKTLNITAVRDVTLNQHRSIKELELYLSYRGIRLVGEDIERNQLLYSIDIPCQQLGSENECKVHHNSEAKPLLCHRYPIEPDDSEECSYQFQTSPPLSQ
;
A
#
# COMPACT_ATOMS: atom_id res chain seq x y z
N MET A 1 3.21 -12.89 0.15
CA MET A 1 3.09 -11.59 -0.56
C MET A 1 1.62 -11.32 -0.87
N LEU A 2 1.10 -10.10 -0.71
CA LEU A 2 -0.21 -9.72 -1.26
C LEU A 2 0.01 -9.18 -2.68
N ARG A 3 -0.63 -9.77 -3.68
CA ARG A 3 -0.62 -9.31 -5.07
C ARG A 3 -2.00 -8.74 -5.37
N ARG A 4 -2.02 -7.49 -5.84
CA ARG A 4 -3.25 -6.86 -6.32
C ARG A 4 -3.63 -7.49 -7.66
N THR A 5 -4.88 -7.92 -7.78
CA THR A 5 -5.52 -8.44 -8.99
C THR A 5 -6.75 -7.58 -9.31
N GLY A 6 -7.17 -7.54 -10.57
CA GLY A 6 -8.27 -6.69 -11.02
C GLY A 6 -7.82 -5.28 -11.45
N GLU A 7 -8.70 -4.61 -12.18
CA GLU A 7 -8.46 -3.30 -12.79
C GLU A 7 -8.63 -2.14 -11.81
N CYS A 8 -8.21 -0.93 -12.16
CA CYS A 8 -8.37 0.23 -11.29
C CYS A 8 -9.51 1.11 -11.77
N ASN A 9 -10.69 0.94 -11.18
CA ASN A 9 -11.87 1.78 -11.43
C ASN A 9 -11.97 2.99 -10.49
N GLN A 10 -10.85 3.45 -9.92
CA GLN A 10 -10.79 4.65 -9.07
C GLN A 10 -11.74 4.67 -7.85
N CYS A 11 -12.21 3.51 -7.38
CA CYS A 11 -13.10 3.34 -6.23
C CYS A 11 -12.58 3.90 -4.87
N GLY A 12 -11.35 4.41 -4.82
CA GLY A 12 -10.78 5.03 -3.62
C GLY A 12 -10.21 4.08 -2.56
N GLU A 13 -10.48 2.77 -2.61
CA GLU A 13 -9.93 1.83 -1.61
C GLU A 13 -8.39 1.84 -1.56
N CYS A 14 -7.72 2.07 -2.69
CA CYS A 14 -6.25 2.08 -2.75
C CYS A 14 -5.66 3.35 -2.13
N CYS A 15 -6.52 4.34 -1.94
CA CYS A 15 -6.23 5.58 -1.26
C CYS A 15 -6.41 5.47 0.25
N LYS A 16 -7.00 4.41 0.80
CA LYS A 16 -7.19 4.28 2.26
C LYS A 16 -5.93 3.80 2.95
N THR A 17 -5.21 2.88 2.30
CA THR A 17 -4.04 2.24 2.88
C THR A 17 -2.98 1.98 1.82
N LEU A 18 -1.78 2.52 2.05
CA LEU A 18 -0.62 2.28 1.22
C LEU A 18 0.24 1.15 1.82
N ASN A 19 0.47 0.10 1.03
CA ASN A 19 1.39 -0.98 1.41
C ASN A 19 2.76 -0.75 0.75
N ILE A 20 3.81 -0.73 1.56
CA ILE A 20 5.19 -0.58 1.09
C ILE A 20 6.07 -1.69 1.66
N THR A 21 7.20 -1.94 1.01
CA THR A 21 8.20 -2.89 1.48
C THR A 21 9.48 -2.18 1.88
N ALA A 22 10.15 -2.71 2.89
CA ALA A 22 11.49 -2.28 3.31
C ALA A 22 12.44 -3.48 3.32
N VAL A 23 13.73 -3.25 3.12
CA VAL A 23 14.74 -4.30 3.21
C VAL A 23 14.92 -4.69 4.68
N ARG A 24 14.63 -5.94 5.01
CA ARG A 24 14.53 -6.43 6.38
C ARG A 24 15.85 -6.29 7.12
N ASP A 25 16.95 -6.82 6.59
CA ASP A 25 18.22 -6.85 7.32
C ASP A 25 18.79 -5.46 7.56
N VAL A 26 18.69 -4.56 6.57
CA VAL A 26 19.08 -3.15 6.72
C VAL A 26 18.28 -2.49 7.83
N THR A 27 16.96 -2.70 7.82
CA THR A 27 16.06 -2.10 8.80
C THR A 27 16.32 -2.64 10.21
N LEU A 28 16.46 -3.96 10.36
CA LEU A 28 16.70 -4.57 11.67
C LEU A 28 18.08 -4.24 12.23
N ASN A 29 19.10 -4.09 11.37
CA ASN A 29 20.40 -3.61 11.81
C ASN A 29 20.31 -2.18 12.39
N GLN A 30 19.49 -1.32 11.78
CA GLN A 30 19.26 0.05 12.25
C GLN A 30 18.47 0.09 13.57
N HIS A 31 17.39 -0.67 13.68
CA HIS A 31 16.46 -0.61 14.81
C HIS A 31 16.76 -1.63 15.93
N ARG A 32 17.72 -2.53 15.73
CA ARG A 32 18.17 -3.58 16.68
C ARG A 32 17.14 -4.67 17.02
N SER A 33 15.85 -4.39 16.94
CA SER A 33 14.78 -5.38 17.15
C SER A 33 13.49 -5.00 16.43
N ILE A 34 12.61 -5.98 16.19
CA ILE A 34 11.26 -5.74 15.66
C ILE A 34 10.45 -4.82 16.59
N LYS A 35 10.54 -5.03 17.91
CA LYS A 35 9.80 -4.24 18.89
C LYS A 35 10.17 -2.76 18.84
N GLU A 36 11.45 -2.46 18.72
CA GLU A 36 11.95 -1.08 18.60
C GLU A 36 11.55 -0.45 17.25
N LEU A 37 11.57 -1.25 16.18
CA LEU A 37 11.07 -0.84 14.87
C LEU A 37 9.57 -0.48 14.93
N GLU A 38 8.73 -1.35 15.51
CA GLU A 38 7.29 -1.12 15.64
C GLU A 38 7.01 0.17 16.44
N LEU A 39 7.72 0.39 17.54
CA LEU A 39 7.62 1.63 18.32
C LEU A 39 7.99 2.85 17.47
N TYR A 40 9.13 2.79 16.77
CA TYR A 40 9.58 3.87 15.89
C TYR A 40 8.58 4.19 14.76
N LEU A 41 7.99 3.16 14.15
CA LEU A 41 6.99 3.28 13.09
C LEU A 41 5.67 3.86 13.62
N SER A 42 5.27 3.51 14.84
CA SER A 42 4.04 4.01 15.46
C SER A 42 3.99 5.53 15.58
N TYR A 43 5.13 6.19 15.85
CA TYR A 43 5.23 7.66 15.88
C TYR A 43 4.90 8.34 14.56
N ARG A 44 4.86 7.58 13.45
CA ARG A 44 4.60 8.05 12.09
C ARG A 44 3.30 7.51 11.51
N GLY A 45 2.51 6.79 12.30
CA GLY A 45 1.28 6.15 11.84
C GLY A 45 1.52 4.99 10.86
N ILE A 46 2.69 4.36 10.92
CA ILE A 46 3.04 3.22 10.07
C ILE A 46 2.89 1.93 10.87
N ARG A 47 2.29 0.89 10.28
CA ARG A 47 2.15 -0.44 10.88
C ARG A 47 3.07 -1.43 10.18
N LEU A 48 3.81 -2.22 10.94
CA LEU A 48 4.41 -3.46 10.45
C LEU A 48 3.30 -4.52 10.36
N VAL A 49 3.03 -5.01 9.15
CA VAL A 49 1.93 -5.97 8.89
C VAL A 49 2.42 -7.35 8.48
N GLY A 50 3.73 -7.52 8.31
CA GLY A 50 4.32 -8.83 8.04
C GLY A 50 5.80 -8.76 7.70
N GLU A 51 6.38 -9.93 7.53
CA GLU A 51 7.78 -10.15 7.19
C GLU A 51 7.86 -11.29 6.16
N ASP A 52 8.75 -11.15 5.19
CA ASP A 52 9.10 -12.17 4.21
C ASP A 52 10.62 -12.39 4.29
N ILE A 53 11.01 -13.41 5.06
CA ILE A 53 12.41 -13.69 5.39
C ILE A 53 13.18 -14.14 4.14
N GLU A 54 12.58 -14.99 3.31
CA GLU A 54 13.21 -15.52 2.10
C GLU A 54 13.56 -14.40 1.12
N ARG A 55 12.71 -13.37 1.04
CA ARG A 55 12.92 -12.21 0.16
C ARG A 55 13.62 -11.04 0.83
N ASN A 56 14.03 -11.16 2.10
CA ASN A 56 14.63 -10.09 2.88
C ASN A 56 13.75 -8.82 2.94
N GLN A 57 12.45 -8.99 3.20
CA GLN A 57 11.47 -7.90 3.19
C GLN A 57 10.67 -7.79 4.50
N LEU A 58 10.40 -6.54 4.89
CA LEU A 58 9.36 -6.18 5.86
C LEU A 58 8.22 -5.51 5.11
N LEU A 59 6.99 -5.81 5.51
CA LEU A 59 5.76 -5.30 4.90
C LEU A 59 5.16 -4.25 5.82
N TYR A 60 5.06 -3.02 5.33
CA TYR A 60 4.44 -1.91 6.06
C TYR A 60 3.12 -1.51 5.45
N SER A 61 2.24 -1.01 6.30
CA SER A 61 0.94 -0.44 5.96
C SER A 61 0.86 0.95 6.54
N ILE A 62 0.52 1.93 5.70
CA ILE A 62 0.34 3.33 6.07
C ILE A 62 -1.11 3.69 5.81
N ASP A 63 -1.83 4.10 6.85
CA ASP A 63 -3.18 4.63 6.67
C ASP A 63 -3.07 6.06 6.12
N ILE A 64 -3.76 6.31 5.01
CA ILE A 64 -3.83 7.65 4.45
C ILE A 64 -4.93 8.40 5.20
N PRO A 65 -4.65 9.58 5.78
CA PRO A 65 -5.64 10.33 6.55
C PRO A 65 -6.87 10.68 5.70
N CYS A 66 -8.07 10.60 6.30
CA CYS A 66 -9.33 10.95 5.62
C CYS A 66 -9.35 12.37 5.03
N GLN A 67 -8.50 13.28 5.52
CA GLN A 67 -8.35 14.63 4.96
C GLN A 67 -7.81 14.64 3.52
N GLN A 68 -7.09 13.59 3.13
CA GLN A 68 -6.58 13.36 1.77
C GLN A 68 -7.59 12.62 0.87
N LEU A 69 -8.73 12.22 1.43
CA LEU A 69 -9.84 11.58 0.75
C LEU A 69 -10.98 12.58 0.51
N GLY A 70 -11.65 12.47 -0.63
CA GLY A 70 -12.89 13.16 -0.94
C GLY A 70 -14.09 12.50 -0.28
N SER A 71 -15.31 12.98 -0.61
CA SER A 71 -16.53 12.50 0.04
C SER A 71 -16.86 11.05 -0.27
N GLU A 72 -16.37 10.53 -1.40
CA GLU A 72 -16.58 9.16 -1.88
C GLU A 72 -15.37 8.24 -1.58
N ASN A 73 -14.43 8.69 -0.73
CA ASN A 73 -13.16 8.03 -0.41
C ASN A 73 -12.12 7.99 -1.56
N GLU A 74 -12.30 8.77 -2.61
CA GLU A 74 -11.30 8.99 -3.66
C GLU A 74 -10.13 9.84 -3.14
N CYS A 75 -8.87 9.58 -3.53
CA CYS A 75 -7.81 10.54 -3.16
C CYS A 75 -8.08 11.89 -3.85
N LYS A 76 -8.06 12.98 -3.08
CA LYS A 76 -8.23 14.35 -3.62
C LYS A 76 -7.22 14.71 -4.72
N VAL A 77 -6.05 14.10 -4.69
CA VAL A 77 -4.99 14.30 -5.69
C VAL A 77 -5.29 13.64 -7.04
N HIS A 78 -6.29 12.76 -7.16
CA HIS A 78 -6.62 12.10 -8.44
C HIS A 78 -7.05 13.08 -9.53
N HIS A 79 -7.73 14.17 -9.17
CA HIS A 79 -8.15 15.19 -10.13
C HIS A 79 -7.04 16.15 -10.54
N ASN A 80 -5.93 16.19 -9.79
CA ASN A 80 -4.76 17.00 -10.12
C ASN A 80 -3.62 16.10 -10.62
N SER A 81 -3.51 15.96 -11.94
CA SER A 81 -2.51 15.10 -12.57
C SER A 81 -1.05 15.45 -12.23
N GLU A 82 -0.75 16.70 -11.86
CA GLU A 82 0.60 17.13 -11.46
C GLU A 82 0.91 16.80 -10.00
N ALA A 83 -0.11 16.79 -9.14
CA ALA A 83 0.02 16.44 -7.71
C ALA A 83 -0.15 14.94 -7.44
N LYS A 84 -0.58 14.16 -8.44
CA LYS A 84 -0.82 12.74 -8.33
C LYS A 84 0.52 11.98 -8.18
N PRO A 85 0.71 11.16 -7.13
CA PRO A 85 1.94 10.41 -6.95
C PRO A 85 2.22 9.47 -8.14
N LEU A 86 3.49 9.37 -8.57
CA LEU A 86 3.92 8.51 -9.69
C LEU A 86 3.44 7.06 -9.57
N LEU A 87 3.38 6.53 -8.35
CA LEU A 87 2.86 5.19 -8.10
C LEU A 87 1.42 5.04 -8.63
N CYS A 88 0.58 6.05 -8.43
CA CYS A 88 -0.82 6.09 -8.88
C CYS A 88 -0.96 6.22 -10.41
N HIS A 89 0.10 6.59 -11.14
CA HIS A 89 0.12 6.64 -12.61
C HIS A 89 0.48 5.30 -13.25
N ARG A 90 1.07 4.38 -12.49
CA ARG A 90 1.46 3.06 -13.01
C ARG A 90 0.29 2.08 -13.13
N TYR A 91 -0.94 2.52 -12.87
CA TYR A 91 -2.16 1.72 -12.95
C TYR A 91 -2.96 2.08 -14.20
N PRO A 92 -3.39 1.10 -15.01
CA PRO A 92 -4.26 1.35 -16.15
C PRO A 92 -5.60 1.93 -15.69
N ILE A 93 -6.13 2.89 -16.48
CA ILE A 93 -7.40 3.57 -16.27
C ILE A 93 -8.27 3.17 -17.46
N GLU A 94 -9.26 2.30 -17.25
CA GLU A 94 -10.31 2.06 -18.25
C GLU A 94 -11.53 2.96 -17.98
N PRO A 95 -12.34 3.29 -19.00
CA PRO A 95 -13.59 4.04 -18.82
C PRO A 95 -14.58 3.19 -18.01
N ASP A 96 -15.15 3.78 -16.97
CA ASP A 96 -15.82 3.06 -15.89
C ASP A 96 -17.34 3.05 -16.06
N ASP A 97 -17.92 1.87 -16.33
CA ASP A 97 -19.35 1.60 -16.23
C ASP A 97 -19.68 0.74 -14.97
N SER A 98 -18.75 0.56 -14.03
CA SER A 98 -18.89 -0.36 -12.89
C SER A 98 -18.92 0.36 -11.54
N GLU A 99 -20.04 0.25 -10.80
CA GLU A 99 -20.19 0.86 -9.46
C GLU A 99 -19.42 0.12 -8.34
N GLU A 100 -18.93 -1.09 -8.56
CA GLU A 100 -18.24 -1.89 -7.52
C GLU A 100 -16.71 -1.82 -7.66
N CYS A 101 -15.99 -1.73 -6.54
CA CYS A 101 -14.53 -1.72 -6.58
C CYS A 101 -13.98 -3.04 -7.14
N SER A 102 -13.40 -2.99 -8.34
CA SER A 102 -13.05 -4.18 -9.13
C SER A 102 -11.69 -4.80 -8.78
N TYR A 103 -10.92 -4.16 -7.91
CA TYR A 103 -9.61 -4.66 -7.51
C TYR A 103 -9.63 -5.35 -6.14
N GLN A 104 -8.81 -6.39 -6.00
CA GLN A 104 -8.65 -7.15 -4.76
C GLN A 104 -7.18 -7.37 -4.44
N PHE A 105 -6.84 -7.46 -3.16
CA PHE A 105 -5.53 -7.94 -2.71
C PHE A 105 -5.62 -9.43 -2.41
N GLN A 106 -5.03 -10.26 -3.26
CA GLN A 106 -4.98 -11.70 -3.05
C GLN A 106 -3.63 -12.09 -2.44
N THR A 107 -3.62 -13.06 -1.54
CA THR A 107 -2.38 -13.73 -1.14
C THR A 107 -1.77 -14.41 -2.36
N SER A 108 -0.57 -13.98 -2.73
CA SER A 108 0.22 -14.64 -3.77
C SER A 108 0.53 -16.05 -3.28
N PRO A 109 0.27 -17.10 -4.08
CA PRO A 109 0.78 -18.42 -3.75
C PRO A 109 2.32 -18.32 -3.62
N PRO A 110 2.94 -19.10 -2.71
CA PRO A 110 4.38 -19.23 -2.70
C PRO A 110 4.83 -19.62 -4.11
N LEU A 111 5.89 -19.00 -4.61
CA LEU A 111 6.49 -19.42 -5.87
C LEU A 111 6.92 -20.88 -5.68
N SER A 112 6.15 -21.82 -6.24
CA SER A 112 6.60 -23.20 -6.41
C SER A 112 7.88 -23.15 -7.24
N GLN A 113 9.00 -23.55 -6.64
CA GLN A 113 10.23 -23.86 -7.36
C GLN A 113 10.04 -25.14 -8.18
#